data_AF-A0A4R5QCV3-F1
#
_entry.id   AF-A0A4R5QCV3-F1
#
_cell.length_a   1.000
_cell.length_b   1.000
_cell.length_c   1.000
_cell.angle_alpha   90.00
_cell.angle_beta   90.00
_cell.angle_gamma   90.00
#
_symmetry.space_group_name_H-M   'P 1'
#
loop_
_entity.id
_entity.type
_entity.pdbx_description
1 polymer ?
#
loop_
_entity_poly.entity_id
_entity_poly.type
_entity_poly.pdbx_seq_one_letter_code
_entity_poly.pdbx_strand_id
1 'polypeptide(L)'
;MIAPPEEDPNATITCNSPPCFMHELDPAYLGYLGRHEVATLLEDLLAAEWFGTWLETARLRAMLRRHLGRLGEAPTAKPGGDARDPAAASPDGGQDRLTRRVRAALPRLHDDALRRDLADLLGMMDRDVLRRRRDPV
;
A
#
# COMPACT_ATOMS: atom_id res chain seq x y z
N MET A 1 19.71 -29.98 -54.01
CA MET A 1 18.88 -29.67 -52.82
C MET A 1 19.81 -29.33 -51.69
N ILE A 2 19.87 -28.06 -51.28
CA ILE A 2 20.62 -27.59 -50.11
C ILE A 2 19.59 -26.90 -49.22
N ALA A 3 19.46 -27.35 -47.97
CA ALA A 3 18.52 -26.78 -47.00
C ALA A 3 19.03 -25.39 -46.53
N PRO A 4 18.13 -24.43 -46.25
CA PRO A 4 18.55 -23.13 -45.72
C PRO A 4 19.03 -23.28 -44.26
N PRO A 5 20.24 -22.79 -43.93
CA PRO A 5 20.67 -22.63 -42.55
C PRO A 5 20.18 -21.28 -42.06
N GLU A 6 19.29 -21.19 -41.07
CA GLU A 6 19.18 -20.00 -40.21
C GLU A 6 18.08 -20.21 -39.16
N GLU A 7 18.41 -20.98 -38.14
CA GLU A 7 17.87 -20.84 -36.80
C GLU A 7 18.92 -21.45 -35.86
N ASP A 8 19.99 -20.68 -35.63
CA ASP A 8 21.00 -21.02 -34.63
C ASP A 8 20.33 -20.92 -33.25
N PRO A 9 20.15 -22.02 -32.51
CA PRO A 9 19.50 -22.01 -31.20
C PRO A 9 20.33 -21.30 -30.12
N ASN A 10 21.54 -20.84 -30.47
CA ASN A 10 22.47 -20.15 -29.60
C ASN A 10 22.59 -18.65 -29.92
N ALA A 11 21.68 -18.10 -30.74
CA ALA A 11 21.58 -16.67 -30.97
C ALA A 11 21.37 -15.92 -29.64
N THR A 12 22.45 -15.36 -29.11
CA THR A 12 22.45 -14.60 -27.86
C THR A 12 21.51 -13.41 -28.02
N ILE A 13 20.36 -13.46 -27.35
CA ILE A 13 19.39 -12.36 -27.35
C ILE A 13 20.08 -11.14 -26.73
N THR A 14 20.62 -10.29 -27.58
CA THR A 14 21.14 -8.99 -27.19
C THR A 14 19.96 -8.05 -27.19
N CYS A 15 19.33 -7.92 -26.02
CA CYS A 15 18.35 -6.86 -25.79
C CYS A 15 19.08 -5.51 -25.88
N ASN A 16 19.03 -4.88 -27.06
CA ASN A 16 19.56 -3.53 -27.29
C ASN A 16 18.69 -2.42 -26.65
N SER A 17 17.60 -2.78 -26.00
CA SER A 17 16.83 -1.85 -25.19
C SER A 17 17.63 -1.54 -23.92
N PRO A 18 17.92 -0.26 -23.61
CA PRO A 18 18.46 0.12 -22.31
C PRO A 18 17.63 -0.53 -21.20
N PRO A 19 18.23 -0.93 -20.07
CA PRO A 19 17.47 -1.43 -18.94
C PRO A 19 16.38 -0.40 -18.59
N CYS A 20 15.13 -0.86 -18.47
CA CYS A 20 14.04 0.02 -18.10
C CYS A 20 14.25 0.47 -16.65
N PHE A 21 14.93 1.60 -16.46
CA PHE A 21 15.15 2.28 -15.17
C PHE A 21 13.85 2.77 -14.49
N MET A 22 12.68 2.41 -15.03
CA MET A 22 11.37 2.77 -14.49
C MET A 22 11.19 2.28 -13.04
N HIS A 23 11.87 1.21 -12.64
CA HIS A 23 11.83 0.70 -11.26
C HIS A 23 12.68 1.52 -10.26
N GLU A 24 13.63 2.32 -10.74
CA GLU A 24 14.46 3.21 -9.91
C GLU A 24 13.82 4.59 -9.71
N LEU A 25 12.85 4.95 -10.56
CA LEU A 25 12.13 6.20 -10.45
C LEU A 25 11.22 6.19 -9.22
N ASP A 26 11.30 7.24 -8.39
CA ASP A 26 10.37 7.35 -7.26
C ASP A 26 8.92 7.43 -7.78
N PRO A 27 7.99 6.62 -7.26
CA PRO A 27 6.58 6.65 -7.66
C PRO A 27 5.95 8.05 -7.59
N ALA A 28 6.43 8.92 -6.69
CA ALA A 28 5.98 10.29 -6.55
C ALA A 28 6.17 11.12 -7.83
N TYR A 29 7.21 10.83 -8.64
CA TYR A 29 7.43 11.50 -9.92
C TYR A 29 6.27 11.27 -10.90
N LEU A 30 5.62 10.11 -10.82
CA LEU A 30 4.47 9.74 -11.66
C LEU A 30 3.13 10.13 -11.01
N GLY A 31 3.14 10.87 -9.89
CA GLY A 31 1.95 11.28 -9.14
C GLY A 31 1.38 10.22 -8.18
N TYR A 32 2.03 9.05 -8.07
CA TYR A 32 1.71 8.06 -7.04
C TYR A 32 2.18 8.52 -5.66
N LEU A 33 1.77 7.83 -4.60
CA LEU A 33 2.34 8.01 -3.27
C LEU A 33 3.79 7.55 -3.26
N GLY A 34 4.68 8.40 -2.76
CA GLY A 34 6.07 8.03 -2.55
C GLY A 34 6.19 6.93 -1.50
N ARG A 35 7.33 6.21 -1.51
CA ARG A 35 7.59 5.08 -0.60
C ARG A 35 7.40 5.46 0.88
N HIS A 36 7.83 6.66 1.27
CA HIS A 36 7.67 7.18 2.63
C HIS A 36 6.20 7.41 2.99
N GLU A 37 5.42 8.02 2.10
CA GLU A 37 4.00 8.29 2.37
C GLU A 37 3.21 6.99 2.52
N VAL A 38 3.54 5.98 1.72
CA VAL A 38 2.97 4.63 1.85
C VAL A 38 3.37 4.02 3.20
N ALA A 39 4.64 4.10 3.60
CA ALA A 39 5.10 3.58 4.89
C ALA A 39 4.37 4.24 6.07
N THR A 40 4.27 5.57 6.10
CA THR A 40 3.53 6.31 7.13
C THR A 40 2.05 5.90 7.18
N LEU A 41 1.41 5.72 6.02
CA LEU A 41 0.03 5.24 5.96
C LEU A 41 -0.12 3.84 6.58
N LEU A 42 0.82 2.92 6.30
CA LEU A 42 0.80 1.57 6.86
C LEU A 42 1.05 1.56 8.38
N GLU A 43 1.94 2.43 8.87
CA GLU A 43 2.19 2.60 10.31
C GLU A 43 0.95 3.15 11.03
N ASP A 44 0.29 4.14 10.45
CA ASP A 44 -0.96 4.68 10.99
C ASP A 44 -2.07 3.62 11.03
N LEU A 45 -2.15 2.75 10.01
CA LEU A 45 -3.05 1.59 10.01
C LEU A 45 -2.67 0.57 11.09
N LEU A 46 -1.38 0.30 11.30
CA LEU A 46 -0.93 -0.62 12.35
C LEU A 46 -1.24 -0.09 13.76
N ALA A 47 -1.16 1.23 13.95
CA ALA A 47 -1.45 1.91 15.21
C ALA A 47 -2.96 2.06 15.47
N ALA A 48 -3.80 1.92 14.45
CA ALA A 48 -5.25 2.01 14.59
C ALA A 48 -5.81 0.90 15.49
N GLU A 49 -6.88 1.24 16.21
CA GLU A 49 -7.66 0.26 16.95
C GLU A 49 -8.59 -0.47 15.99
N TRP A 50 -8.56 -1.79 16.02
CA TRP A 50 -9.35 -2.63 15.11
C TRP A 50 -10.44 -3.33 15.89
N PHE A 51 -11.64 -3.35 15.34
CA PHE A 51 -12.78 -4.07 15.88
C PHE A 51 -13.10 -5.20 14.91
N GLY A 52 -13.25 -6.42 15.43
CA GLY A 52 -13.35 -7.63 14.63
C GLY A 52 -12.90 -8.83 15.43
N THR A 53 -12.82 -10.00 14.80
CA THR A 53 -12.27 -11.18 15.48
C THR A 53 -10.77 -11.05 15.70
N TRP A 54 -10.24 -11.72 16.73
CA TRP A 54 -8.79 -11.76 16.97
C TRP A 54 -8.01 -12.30 15.77
N LEU A 55 -8.60 -13.25 15.03
CA LEU A 55 -8.00 -13.82 13.82
C LEU A 55 -7.93 -12.81 12.68
N GLU A 56 -9.00 -12.05 12.44
CA GLU A 56 -9.03 -11.00 11.41
C GLU A 56 -7.99 -9.92 11.69
N THR A 57 -7.95 -9.42 12.94
CA THR A 57 -6.99 -8.40 13.36
C THR A 57 -5.54 -8.88 13.30
N ALA A 58 -5.28 -10.14 13.68
CA ALA A 58 -3.95 -10.74 13.55
C ALA A 58 -3.50 -10.89 12.08
N ARG A 59 -4.40 -11.39 11.21
CA ARG A 59 -4.15 -11.53 9.77
C ARG A 59 -3.86 -10.17 9.13
N LEU A 60 -4.65 -9.16 9.45
CA LEU A 60 -4.50 -7.80 8.95
C LEU A 60 -3.15 -7.21 9.36
N ARG A 61 -2.78 -7.31 10.64
CA ARG A 61 -1.48 -6.83 11.13
C ARG A 61 -0.31 -7.55 10.46
N ALA A 62 -0.42 -8.87 10.24
CA ALA A 62 0.61 -9.63 9.53
C ALA A 62 0.76 -9.17 8.07
N MET A 63 -0.36 -8.93 7.38
CA MET A 63 -0.38 -8.40 6.02
C MET A 63 0.26 -7.00 5.94
N LEU A 64 -0.12 -6.07 6.82
CA LEU A 64 0.46 -4.72 6.85
C LEU A 64 1.97 -4.75 7.12
N ARG A 65 2.43 -5.57 8.08
CA ARG A 65 3.86 -5.74 8.36
C ARG A 65 4.63 -6.33 7.19
N ARG A 66 4.04 -7.29 6.47
CA ARG A 66 4.63 -7.86 5.26
C ARG A 66 4.82 -6.78 4.18
N HIS A 67 3.83 -5.93 3.98
CA HIS A 67 3.95 -4.81 3.03
C HIS A 67 4.99 -3.78 3.49
N LEU A 68 5.02 -3.45 4.78
CA LEU A 68 6.05 -2.56 5.33
C LEU A 68 7.47 -3.15 5.15
N GLY A 69 7.65 -4.45 5.38
CA GLY A 69 8.92 -5.13 5.16
C GLY A 69 9.37 -5.14 3.69
N ARG A 70 8.42 -5.24 2.74
CA ARG A 70 8.71 -5.13 1.30
C ARG A 70 9.14 -3.73 0.87
N LEU A 71 8.75 -2.70 1.61
CA LEU A 71 9.17 -1.32 1.35
C LEU A 71 10.59 -1.04 1.88
N GLY A 72 11.18 -1.94 2.68
CA GLY A 72 12.42 -1.71 3.42
C GLY A 72 13.69 -1.63 2.57
N GLU A 73 14.19 -0.42 2.37
CA GLU A 73 15.38 0.11 3.08
C GLU A 73 15.10 1.58 3.44
N ALA A 74 15.69 2.05 4.55
CA ALA A 74 15.19 3.11 5.42
C ALA A 74 14.79 4.46 4.78
N PRO A 75 13.71 5.11 5.25
CA PRO A 75 13.46 6.52 4.98
C PRO A 75 14.44 7.39 5.79
N THR A 76 15.68 7.57 5.31
CA THR A 76 16.54 8.68 5.75
C THR A 76 16.25 9.92 4.91
N ALA A 77 15.00 10.39 4.95
CA ALA A 77 14.66 11.69 4.37
C ALA A 77 13.57 12.32 5.24
N LYS A 78 13.97 13.42 5.86
CA LYS A 78 13.23 14.26 6.80
C LYS A 78 11.77 14.47 6.34
N PRO A 79 10.76 14.15 7.17
CA PRO A 79 9.37 14.38 6.81
C PRO A 79 9.09 15.89 6.80
N GLY A 80 8.90 16.46 5.62
CA GLY A 80 8.19 17.72 5.43
C GLY A 80 6.77 17.38 4.99
N GLY A 81 5.80 17.52 5.89
CA GLY A 81 4.39 17.22 5.58
C GLY A 81 3.47 17.24 6.79
N ASP A 82 3.28 18.44 7.31
CA ASP A 82 2.18 18.99 8.12
C ASP A 82 1.57 18.18 9.29
N ALA A 83 1.88 18.72 10.49
CA ALA A 83 1.02 18.86 11.66
C ALA A 83 -0.05 17.78 11.88
N ARG A 84 0.31 16.82 12.72
CA ARG A 84 -0.63 15.98 13.45
C ARG A 84 -1.55 16.88 14.29
N ASP A 85 -2.74 17.16 13.76
CA ASP A 85 -3.80 17.85 14.47
C ASP A 85 -4.21 17.04 15.73
N PRO A 86 -4.04 17.56 16.95
CA PRO A 86 -4.24 16.82 18.21
C PRO A 86 -5.73 16.67 18.60
N ALA A 87 -6.68 17.09 17.77
CA ALA A 87 -8.11 17.15 18.12
C ALA A 87 -8.91 15.82 17.98
N ALA A 88 -8.28 14.65 18.01
CA ALA A 88 -8.96 13.36 17.84
C ALA A 88 -9.09 12.58 19.16
N ALA A 89 -9.92 13.08 20.09
CA ALA A 89 -10.24 12.42 21.35
C ALA A 89 -11.56 11.63 21.29
N SER A 90 -11.86 10.98 20.16
CA SER A 90 -12.95 10.01 20.06
C SER A 90 -12.54 8.85 19.15
N PRO A 91 -12.71 7.59 19.58
CA PRO A 91 -12.27 6.41 18.83
C PRO A 91 -12.95 6.31 17.45
N ASP A 92 -14.21 6.74 17.34
CA ASP A 92 -14.93 6.75 16.06
C ASP A 92 -14.41 7.83 15.08
N GLY A 93 -13.94 8.97 15.60
CA GLY A 93 -13.33 10.03 14.79
C GLY A 93 -11.97 9.62 14.20
N GLY A 94 -11.24 8.75 14.89
CA GLY A 94 -10.00 8.14 14.39
C GLY A 94 -10.25 7.21 13.21
N GLN A 95 -11.25 6.33 13.32
CA GLN A 95 -11.62 5.35 12.29
C GLN A 95 -12.14 6.04 11.01
N ASP A 96 -13.00 7.04 11.14
CA ASP A 96 -13.54 7.80 10.00
C ASP A 96 -12.45 8.59 9.26
N ARG A 97 -11.52 9.20 10.02
CA ARG A 97 -10.35 9.88 9.45
C ARG A 97 -9.45 8.91 8.69
N LEU A 98 -9.18 7.74 9.26
CA LEU A 98 -8.36 6.71 8.66
C LEU A 98 -9.01 6.16 7.38
N THR A 99 -10.31 5.86 7.43
CA THR A 99 -11.10 5.39 6.27
C THR A 99 -11.05 6.40 5.13
N ARG A 100 -11.26 7.69 5.43
CA ARG A 100 -11.15 8.78 4.45
C ARG A 100 -9.75 8.86 3.84
N ARG A 101 -8.72 8.72 4.68
CA ARG A 101 -7.32 8.77 4.25
C ARG A 101 -6.95 7.59 3.36
N VAL A 102 -7.33 6.36 3.70
CA VAL A 102 -7.08 5.18 2.86
C VAL A 102 -7.83 5.31 1.54
N ARG A 103 -9.08 5.78 1.54
CA ARG A 103 -9.87 6.01 0.30
C ARG A 103 -9.19 7.02 -0.62
N ALA A 104 -8.63 8.10 -0.08
CA ALA A 104 -7.88 9.09 -0.85
C ALA A 104 -6.53 8.55 -1.37
N ALA A 105 -5.91 7.63 -0.63
CA ALA A 105 -4.62 7.04 -0.99
C ALA A 105 -4.72 5.95 -2.07
N LEU A 106 -5.80 5.15 -2.09
CA LEU A 106 -6.00 4.05 -3.03
C LEU A 106 -5.66 4.35 -4.50
N PRO A 107 -6.21 5.41 -5.15
CA PRO A 107 -5.93 5.69 -6.56
C PRO A 107 -4.48 6.11 -6.82
N ARG A 108 -3.76 6.52 -5.77
CA ARG A 108 -2.36 6.96 -5.85
C ARG A 108 -1.38 5.85 -5.47
N LEU A 109 -1.83 4.65 -5.14
CA LEU A 109 -0.94 3.52 -4.87
C LEU A 109 -0.51 2.83 -6.15
N HIS A 110 0.81 2.83 -6.39
CA HIS A 110 1.42 2.14 -7.53
C HIS A 110 1.31 0.61 -7.40
N ASP A 111 1.49 0.06 -6.19
CA ASP A 111 1.47 -1.38 -5.94
C ASP A 111 0.03 -1.94 -6.00
N ASP A 112 -0.26 -2.73 -7.04
CA ASP A 112 -1.55 -3.38 -7.27
C ASP A 112 -1.95 -4.34 -6.15
N ALA A 113 -1.00 -5.08 -5.57
CA ALA A 113 -1.28 -6.03 -4.51
C ALA A 113 -1.64 -5.29 -3.23
N LEU A 114 -0.87 -4.27 -2.88
CA LEU A 114 -1.16 -3.40 -1.74
C LEU A 114 -2.50 -2.67 -1.92
N ARG A 115 -2.78 -2.17 -3.13
CA ARG A 115 -4.04 -1.49 -3.44
C ARG A 115 -5.25 -2.40 -3.25
N ARG A 116 -5.17 -3.68 -3.70
CA ARG A 116 -6.22 -4.68 -3.47
C ARG A 116 -6.41 -4.98 -1.99
N ASP A 117 -5.32 -5.26 -1.29
CA ASP A 117 -5.35 -5.58 0.13
C ASP A 117 -5.94 -4.43 0.98
N LEU A 118 -5.63 -3.17 0.65
CA LEU A 118 -6.20 -1.99 1.32
C LEU A 118 -7.67 -1.74 0.96
N ALA A 119 -8.11 -2.10 -0.25
CA ALA A 119 -9.51 -2.03 -0.64
C ALA A 119 -10.35 -3.06 0.13
N ASP A 120 -9.84 -4.28 0.28
CA ASP A 120 -10.48 -5.33 1.09
C ASP A 120 -10.59 -4.91 2.56
N LEU A 121 -9.52 -4.31 3.10
CA LEU A 121 -9.48 -3.75 4.45
C LEU A 121 -10.53 -2.64 4.64
N LEU A 122 -10.70 -1.74 3.67
CA LEU A 122 -11.77 -0.72 3.71
C LEU A 122 -13.16 -1.35 3.74
N GLY A 123 -13.39 -2.41 2.95
CA GLY A 123 -14.66 -3.14 2.97
C GLY A 123 -14.94 -3.86 4.30
N MET A 124 -13.91 -4.25 5.06
CA MET A 124 -14.06 -4.73 6.43
C MET A 124 -14.45 -3.57 7.36
N MET A 125 -13.68 -2.48 7.36
CA MET A 125 -13.90 -1.33 8.26
C MET A 125 -15.29 -0.70 8.08
N ASP A 126 -15.78 -0.59 6.84
CA ASP A 126 -17.12 -0.05 6.54
C ASP A 126 -18.22 -0.93 7.16
N ARG A 127 -18.07 -2.26 7.09
CA ARG A 127 -18.99 -3.21 7.72
C ARG A 127 -18.98 -3.10 9.24
N ASP A 128 -17.83 -2.88 9.86
CA ASP A 128 -17.72 -2.70 11.32
C ASP A 128 -18.37 -1.38 11.78
N VAL A 129 -18.15 -0.29 11.05
CA VAL A 129 -18.81 1.00 11.32
C VAL A 129 -20.33 0.88 11.19
N LEU A 130 -20.82 0.18 10.15
CA LEU A 130 -22.25 -0.09 9.98
C LEU A 130 -22.82 -0.94 11.12
N ARG A 131 -22.08 -1.95 11.59
CA ARG A 131 -22.49 -2.79 12.72
C ARG A 131 -22.64 -1.96 14.01
N ARG A 132 -21.66 -1.09 14.31
CA ARG A 132 -21.71 -0.18 15.48
C ARG A 132 -22.90 0.78 15.45
N ARG A 133 -23.20 1.34 14.28
CA ARG A 133 -24.33 2.27 14.12
C ARG A 133 -25.69 1.59 14.33
N ARG A 134 -25.78 0.27 14.10
CA ARG A 134 -27.01 -0.50 14.34
C ARG A 134 -27.19 -0.88 15.81
N ASP A 135 -26.09 -1.10 16.52
CA ASP A 135 -26.09 -1.49 17.94
C ASP A 135 -25.30 -0.46 18.80
N PRO A 136 -25.86 0.74 19.06
CA PRO A 136 -25.26 1.65 20.03
C PRO A 136 -25.42 1.06 21.43
N VAL A 137 -24.29 0.73 22.08
CA VAL A 137 -24.23 0.27 23.48
C VAL A 137 -24.70 1.35 24.43
#